data_AF-A0A2V7Z487-F1
#
_entry.id   AF-A0A2V7Z487-F1
#
_cell.length_a   1.000
_cell.length_b   1.000
_cell.length_c   1.000
_cell.angle_alpha   90.00
_cell.angle_beta   90.00
_cell.angle_gamma   90.00
#
_symmetry.space_group_name_H-M   'P 1'
#
loop_
_entity.id
_entity.type
_entity.pdbx_description
1 polymer ?
#
loop_
_entity_poly.entity_id
_entity_poly.type
_entity_poly.pdbx_seq_one_letter_code
_entity_poly.pdbx_strand_id
1 'polypeptide(L)'
;MGVLALAFLGLSAAPPDLATLARALTSSDAAVAKRAGDDLVSLARERGRALARRGSWSRADVLALLALQLVDPERFAGDEGFRRRVLPLLPRMLEPQAPAGLRDALLLELNQVRGFDFAASDGVERAWGAIPRRASGRRSETASGLRFDADTAGRLTASVYSLPSFFFDLKTADAFLSAVHAASPERTLVVLTDSTVLAGLAPRAKELSLRLLDTYGRPYSPWPRDPFSLVHARNGGVRVLVRPNLQRGREEDANLGPELVRSLPEDLDRAWGKVTWSTAPVPFHNGQVMLTPDAAWITLHALEPRILAILGIDRVPVESFATAAGIGRYLAAADRAAEELSRLYGRPVRFVHPLPRQGDLAARTELMRRIGGGAGYDLDSIVTLLPGGKALVADAAAGRSLLAKLPAADWDILRRGYGLEPAGDALASALRTAQGTPEVEALGGFLDLVAQQLAGSGMTVRRLPVLTVPVALLADRSGLSHESFLLTWNNAVVEVRKGQARAEGFSYLLPSGDQAARDAFAALGVHLDLFPPLVRSIVLNGGYRCASNHLRSPS
;
A
#
# COMPACT_ATOMS: atom_id res chain seq x y z
N MET A 1 -72.72 10.84 14.39
CA MET A 1 -72.24 10.42 13.05
C MET A 1 -70.76 10.76 12.98
N GLY A 2 -69.80 9.87 12.80
CA GLY A 2 -69.77 8.41 12.81
C GLY A 2 -68.38 8.04 13.32
N VAL A 3 -68.37 7.18 14.34
CA VAL A 3 -67.20 6.47 14.86
C VAL A 3 -67.05 5.21 14.01
N LEU A 4 -65.87 4.96 13.45
CA LEU A 4 -65.42 3.65 12.93
C LEU A 4 -63.88 3.69 12.94
N ALA A 5 -63.21 3.19 13.99
CA ALA A 5 -62.91 1.78 14.23
C ALA A 5 -61.90 1.20 13.21
N LEU A 6 -60.61 1.33 13.54
CA LEU A 6 -59.53 0.46 13.07
C LEU A 6 -58.58 0.21 14.26
N ALA A 7 -59.10 -0.57 15.21
CA ALA A 7 -58.30 -1.27 16.19
C ALA A 7 -58.38 -2.76 15.84
N PHE A 8 -57.37 -3.28 15.15
CA PHE A 8 -56.99 -4.70 15.14
C PHE A 8 -55.66 -4.86 14.39
N LEU A 9 -54.55 -4.53 15.05
CA LEU A 9 -53.26 -5.20 14.93
C LEU A 9 -52.58 -5.06 16.30
N GLY A 10 -52.15 -6.17 16.86
CA GLY A 10 -51.74 -6.29 18.26
C GLY A 10 -50.65 -5.30 18.66
N LEU A 11 -50.80 -4.77 19.88
CA LEU A 11 -49.80 -4.09 20.72
C LEU A 11 -48.38 -4.04 20.12
N SER A 12 -48.09 -3.04 19.28
CA SER A 12 -46.71 -2.58 19.16
C SER A 12 -46.47 -1.63 20.33
N ALA A 13 -45.80 -2.13 21.37
CA ALA A 13 -45.16 -1.22 22.32
C ALA A 13 -44.41 -0.14 21.53
N ALA A 14 -44.46 1.12 21.98
CA ALA A 14 -43.64 2.17 21.39
C ALA A 14 -42.19 1.65 21.24
N PRO A 15 -41.51 1.91 20.11
CA PRO A 15 -40.16 1.40 19.92
C PRO A 15 -39.33 1.78 21.15
N PRO A 16 -38.64 0.81 21.78
CA PRO A 16 -37.92 1.08 23.01
C PRO A 16 -36.90 2.20 22.75
N ASP A 17 -36.86 3.16 23.65
CA ASP A 17 -35.89 4.24 23.64
C ASP A 17 -34.47 3.66 23.53
N LEU A 18 -33.67 4.15 22.58
CA LEU A 18 -32.31 3.65 22.32
C LEU A 18 -31.42 3.75 23.56
N ALA A 19 -31.61 4.77 24.40
CA ALA A 19 -30.85 4.90 25.64
C ALA A 19 -31.22 3.79 26.65
N THR A 20 -32.48 3.35 26.64
CA THR A 20 -32.95 2.21 27.45
C THR A 20 -32.37 0.89 26.94
N LEU A 21 -32.34 0.67 25.62
CA LEU A 21 -31.67 -0.50 25.03
C LEU A 21 -30.17 -0.51 25.32
N ALA A 22 -29.48 0.63 25.20
CA ALA A 22 -28.05 0.75 25.49
C ALA A 22 -27.74 0.39 26.95
N ARG A 23 -28.53 0.87 27.91
CA ARG A 23 -28.39 0.50 29.33
C ARG A 23 -28.62 -1.00 29.53
N ALA A 24 -29.68 -1.55 28.94
CA ALA A 24 -30.03 -2.97 29.08
C ALA A 24 -28.96 -3.91 28.49
N LEU A 25 -28.33 -3.54 27.37
CA LEU A 25 -27.21 -4.29 26.78
C LEU A 25 -25.99 -4.40 27.71
N THR A 26 -25.82 -3.42 28.61
CA THR A 26 -24.75 -3.40 29.61
C THR A 26 -25.17 -3.95 30.98
N SER A 27 -26.38 -4.49 31.09
CA SER A 27 -26.86 -5.12 32.32
C SER A 27 -25.96 -6.28 32.75
N SER A 28 -25.73 -6.42 34.05
CA SER A 28 -25.11 -7.60 34.63
C SER A 28 -26.01 -8.84 34.55
N ASP A 29 -27.32 -8.64 34.40
CA ASP A 29 -28.27 -9.72 34.11
C ASP A 29 -28.17 -10.13 32.64
N ALA A 30 -27.63 -11.32 32.41
CA ALA A 30 -27.43 -11.89 31.07
C ALA A 30 -28.74 -12.09 30.30
N ALA A 31 -29.87 -12.37 30.98
CA ALA A 31 -31.16 -12.53 30.33
C ALA A 31 -31.72 -11.18 29.84
N VAL A 32 -31.54 -10.12 30.64
CA VAL A 32 -31.88 -8.75 30.23
C VAL A 32 -31.02 -8.31 29.04
N ALA A 33 -29.71 -8.49 29.11
CA ALA A 33 -28.80 -8.12 28.03
C ALA A 33 -29.09 -8.90 26.73
N LYS A 34 -29.40 -10.20 26.83
CA LYS A 34 -29.78 -11.02 25.67
C LYS A 34 -31.09 -10.54 25.04
N ARG A 35 -32.13 -10.28 25.83
CA ARG A 35 -33.42 -9.76 25.32
C ARG A 35 -33.22 -8.43 24.60
N ALA A 36 -32.50 -7.49 25.22
CA ALA A 36 -32.19 -6.20 24.60
C ALA A 36 -31.45 -6.37 23.26
N GLY A 37 -30.51 -7.31 23.16
CA GLY A 37 -29.83 -7.64 21.91
C GLY A 37 -30.73 -8.25 20.84
N ASP A 38 -31.65 -9.13 21.23
CA ASP A 38 -32.62 -9.75 20.31
C ASP A 38 -33.68 -8.73 19.81
N ASP A 39 -34.12 -7.82 20.68
CA ASP A 39 -35.03 -6.72 20.35
C ASP A 39 -34.38 -5.74 19.37
N LEU A 40 -33.13 -5.35 19.66
CA LEU A 40 -32.34 -4.49 18.79
C LEU A 40 -32.14 -5.09 17.39
N VAL A 41 -31.78 -6.37 17.31
CA VAL A 41 -31.64 -7.07 16.02
C VAL A 41 -32.96 -7.05 15.24
N SER A 42 -34.08 -7.25 15.92
CA SER A 42 -35.40 -7.25 15.30
C SER A 42 -35.78 -5.87 14.76
N LEU A 43 -35.56 -4.81 15.55
CA LEU A 43 -35.79 -3.41 15.16
C LEU A 43 -34.92 -3.00 13.97
N ALA A 44 -33.62 -3.30 14.01
CA ALA A 44 -32.69 -2.98 12.94
C ALA A 44 -33.07 -3.69 11.63
N ARG A 45 -33.45 -4.97 11.70
CA ARG A 45 -33.94 -5.72 10.52
C ARG A 45 -35.22 -5.14 9.97
N GLU A 46 -36.18 -4.79 10.82
CA GLU A 46 -37.44 -4.20 10.38
C GLU A 46 -37.20 -2.86 9.66
N ARG A 47 -36.33 -2.01 10.24
CA ARG A 47 -35.95 -0.74 9.61
C ARG A 47 -35.22 -0.96 8.28
N GLY A 48 -34.29 -1.91 8.22
CA GLY A 48 -33.62 -2.31 6.98
C GLY A 48 -34.59 -2.83 5.91
N ARG A 49 -35.57 -3.65 6.30
CA ARG A 49 -36.65 -4.12 5.42
C ARG A 49 -37.49 -2.98 4.88
N ALA A 50 -37.84 -2.01 5.72
CA ALA A 50 -38.62 -0.86 5.30
C ALA A 50 -37.86 -0.03 4.23
N LEU A 51 -36.56 0.21 4.44
CA LEU A 51 -35.70 0.87 3.45
C LEU A 51 -35.58 0.06 2.15
N ALA A 52 -35.36 -1.25 2.26
CA ALA A 52 -35.30 -2.14 1.12
C ALA A 52 -36.59 -2.15 0.29
N ARG A 53 -37.76 -2.22 0.94
CA ARG A 53 -39.09 -2.16 0.27
C ARG A 53 -39.34 -0.83 -0.44
N ARG A 54 -38.81 0.28 0.11
CA ARG A 54 -38.89 1.60 -0.54
C ARG A 54 -38.07 1.64 -1.83
N GLY A 55 -37.05 0.79 -1.97
CA GLY A 55 -36.22 0.67 -3.17
C GLY A 55 -35.21 1.80 -3.38
N SER A 56 -35.20 2.81 -2.51
CA SER A 56 -34.27 3.93 -2.53
C SER A 56 -33.98 4.45 -1.11
N TRP A 57 -32.80 5.01 -0.90
CA TRP A 57 -32.38 5.59 0.37
C TRP A 57 -31.39 6.73 0.19
N SER A 58 -31.51 7.72 1.07
CA SER A 58 -30.53 8.78 1.24
C SER A 58 -29.40 8.32 2.17
N ARG A 59 -28.28 9.04 2.16
CA ARG A 59 -27.22 8.85 3.15
C ARG A 59 -27.75 9.01 4.59
N ALA A 60 -28.68 9.94 4.82
CA ALA A 60 -29.29 10.14 6.13
C ALA A 60 -30.10 8.92 6.60
N ASP A 61 -30.79 8.22 5.69
CA ASP A 61 -31.48 6.97 6.04
C ASP A 61 -30.49 5.86 6.45
N VAL A 62 -29.36 5.76 5.75
CA VAL A 62 -28.29 4.80 6.06
C VAL A 62 -27.67 5.11 7.42
N LEU A 63 -27.33 6.38 7.68
CA LEU A 63 -26.79 6.82 8.96
C LEU A 63 -27.79 6.60 10.11
N ALA A 64 -29.08 6.82 9.90
CA ALA A 64 -30.10 6.55 10.90
C ALA A 64 -30.23 5.05 11.22
N LEU A 65 -30.15 4.19 10.20
CA LEU A 65 -30.12 2.74 10.41
C LEU A 65 -28.84 2.30 11.12
N LEU A 66 -27.69 2.86 10.76
CA LEU A 66 -26.42 2.58 11.41
C LEU A 66 -26.43 3.02 12.87
N ALA A 67 -26.96 4.21 13.17
CA ALA A 67 -27.13 4.70 14.53
C ALA A 67 -28.00 3.76 15.38
N LEU A 68 -29.09 3.23 14.80
CA LEU A 68 -29.89 2.18 15.42
C LEU A 68 -29.06 0.91 15.66
N GLN A 69 -28.32 0.42 14.66
CA GLN A 69 -27.50 -0.80 14.77
C GLN A 69 -26.41 -0.71 15.84
N LEU A 70 -25.81 0.48 15.98
CA LEU A 70 -24.80 0.76 17.01
C LEU A 70 -25.42 1.10 18.37
N VAL A 71 -26.71 1.42 18.41
CA VAL A 71 -27.54 1.88 19.55
C VAL A 71 -27.11 3.22 20.12
N ASP A 72 -25.82 3.37 20.36
CA ASP A 72 -25.14 4.54 20.89
C ASP A 72 -23.77 4.65 20.19
N PRO A 73 -23.69 5.34 19.04
CA PRO A 73 -22.46 5.42 18.24
C PRO A 73 -21.28 6.05 18.99
N GLU A 74 -21.54 7.06 19.83
CA GLU A 74 -20.50 7.74 20.60
C GLU A 74 -19.91 6.79 21.64
N ARG A 75 -20.76 6.09 22.39
CA ARG A 75 -20.32 5.09 23.36
C ARG A 75 -19.67 3.89 22.67
N PHE A 76 -20.17 3.45 21.51
CA PHE A 76 -19.51 2.39 20.73
C PHE A 76 -18.06 2.76 20.37
N ALA A 77 -17.83 4.00 19.96
CA ALA A 77 -16.50 4.49 19.62
C ALA A 77 -15.60 4.66 20.86
N GLY A 78 -16.16 5.13 21.99
CA GLY A 78 -15.41 5.48 23.20
C GLY A 78 -15.22 4.37 24.24
N ASP A 79 -16.12 3.38 24.30
CA ASP A 79 -16.19 2.35 25.35
C ASP A 79 -15.99 0.95 24.75
N GLU A 80 -14.82 0.37 24.98
CA GLU A 80 -14.49 -0.98 24.50
C GLU A 80 -15.42 -2.06 25.07
N GLY A 81 -15.83 -1.93 26.34
CA GLY A 81 -16.72 -2.88 26.99
C GLY A 81 -18.10 -2.90 26.33
N PHE A 82 -18.65 -1.71 26.06
CA PHE A 82 -19.89 -1.56 25.30
C PHE A 82 -19.75 -2.10 23.88
N ARG A 83 -18.69 -1.73 23.17
CA ARG A 83 -18.41 -2.20 21.81
C ARG A 83 -18.36 -3.72 21.71
N ARG A 84 -17.70 -4.42 22.64
CA ARG A 84 -17.64 -5.89 22.70
C ARG A 84 -19.03 -6.54 22.85
N ARG A 85 -20.03 -5.84 23.38
CA ARG A 85 -21.43 -6.33 23.48
C ARG A 85 -22.21 -6.14 22.19
N VAL A 86 -21.96 -5.04 21.47
CA VAL A 86 -22.68 -4.68 20.23
C VAL A 86 -22.14 -5.43 19.02
N LEU A 87 -20.83 -5.57 18.87
CA LEU A 87 -20.19 -6.19 17.69
C LEU A 87 -20.76 -7.58 17.33
N PRO A 88 -20.99 -8.52 18.27
CA PRO A 88 -21.55 -9.84 17.95
C PRO A 88 -22.98 -9.80 17.40
N LEU A 89 -23.71 -8.69 17.58
CA LEU A 89 -25.10 -8.53 17.14
C LEU A 89 -25.17 -8.07 15.67
N LEU A 90 -24.23 -7.23 15.22
CA LEU A 90 -24.22 -6.63 13.87
C LEU A 90 -24.40 -7.65 12.72
N PRO A 91 -23.74 -8.83 12.72
CA PRO A 91 -23.96 -9.87 11.69
C PRO A 91 -25.41 -10.28 11.51
N ARG A 92 -26.23 -10.15 12.56
CA ARG A 92 -27.66 -10.51 12.55
C ARG A 92 -28.54 -9.34 12.15
N MET A 93 -28.07 -8.10 12.17
CA MET A 93 -28.94 -6.90 12.07
C MET A 93 -29.34 -6.51 10.65
N LEU A 94 -28.64 -6.98 9.63
CA LEU A 94 -29.08 -6.79 8.25
C LEU A 94 -30.12 -7.86 7.89
N GLU A 95 -31.18 -7.43 7.19
CA GLU A 95 -32.14 -8.35 6.61
C GLU A 95 -31.43 -9.21 5.53
N PRO A 96 -31.53 -10.55 5.57
CA PRO A 96 -30.87 -11.43 4.60
C PRO A 96 -31.23 -11.16 3.13
N GLN A 97 -32.43 -10.60 2.88
CA GLN A 97 -32.92 -10.23 1.55
C GLN A 97 -32.71 -8.74 1.22
N ALA A 98 -31.90 -8.01 2.00
CA ALA A 98 -31.57 -6.62 1.70
C ALA A 98 -30.86 -6.52 0.33
N PRO A 99 -31.24 -5.55 -0.52
CA PRO A 99 -30.53 -5.30 -1.78
C PRO A 99 -29.05 -5.00 -1.53
N ALA A 100 -28.18 -5.44 -2.45
CA ALA A 100 -26.74 -5.22 -2.37
C ALA A 100 -26.39 -3.74 -2.14
N GLY A 101 -27.06 -2.81 -2.84
CA GLY A 101 -26.80 -1.39 -2.65
C GLY A 101 -27.03 -0.86 -1.23
N LEU A 102 -28.01 -1.39 -0.48
CA LEU A 102 -28.24 -0.96 0.91
C LEU A 102 -27.17 -1.54 1.83
N ARG A 103 -26.82 -2.82 1.62
CA ARG A 103 -25.71 -3.48 2.30
C ARG A 103 -24.40 -2.71 2.09
N ASP A 104 -24.07 -2.40 0.85
CA ASP A 104 -22.80 -1.76 0.48
C ASP A 104 -22.73 -0.33 1.05
N ALA A 105 -23.84 0.42 1.03
CA ALA A 105 -23.91 1.74 1.68
C ALA A 105 -23.74 1.67 3.20
N LEU A 106 -24.32 0.66 3.87
CA LEU A 106 -24.13 0.45 5.30
C LEU A 106 -22.68 0.08 5.63
N LEU A 107 -22.06 -0.80 4.85
CA LEU A 107 -20.66 -1.20 5.04
C LEU A 107 -19.72 -0.03 4.84
N LEU A 108 -19.97 0.82 3.85
CA LEU A 108 -19.19 2.02 3.58
C LEU A 108 -19.15 2.94 4.81
N GLU A 109 -20.31 3.24 5.42
CA GLU A 109 -20.38 4.09 6.61
C GLU A 109 -19.84 3.37 7.86
N LEU A 110 -20.14 2.07 8.03
CA LEU A 110 -19.72 1.28 9.18
C LEU A 110 -18.19 1.14 9.26
N ASN A 111 -17.50 1.00 8.13
CA ASN A 111 -16.03 0.96 8.07
C ASN A 111 -15.35 2.30 8.40
N GLN A 112 -16.10 3.41 8.48
CA GLN A 112 -15.59 4.69 8.99
C GLN A 112 -15.74 4.84 10.51
N VAL A 113 -16.46 3.92 11.17
CA VAL A 113 -16.74 4.02 12.61
C VAL A 113 -15.52 3.58 13.42
N ARG A 114 -15.03 4.49 14.27
CA ARG A 114 -13.93 4.20 15.20
C ARG A 114 -14.25 2.97 16.05
N GLY A 115 -13.31 2.03 16.11
CA GLY A 115 -13.46 0.77 16.86
C GLY A 115 -14.08 -0.38 16.06
N PHE A 116 -14.61 -0.12 14.86
CA PHE A 116 -15.01 -1.18 13.92
C PHE A 116 -13.79 -1.65 13.11
N ASP A 117 -13.03 -2.57 13.69
CA ASP A 117 -11.77 -3.07 13.11
C ASP A 117 -11.98 -4.10 11.97
N PHE A 118 -10.87 -4.57 11.39
CA PHE A 118 -10.90 -5.56 10.30
C PHE A 118 -11.53 -6.90 10.69
N ALA A 119 -11.37 -7.36 11.93
CA ALA A 119 -11.96 -8.61 12.37
C ALA A 119 -13.49 -8.49 12.51
N ALA A 120 -13.97 -7.36 12.99
CA ALA A 120 -15.39 -7.03 13.03
C ALA A 120 -15.97 -6.94 11.61
N SER A 121 -15.30 -6.22 10.71
CA SER A 121 -15.65 -6.10 9.28
C SER A 121 -15.70 -7.47 8.60
N ASP A 122 -14.68 -8.32 8.71
CA ASP A 122 -14.65 -9.69 8.14
C ASP A 122 -15.84 -10.53 8.61
N GLY A 123 -16.22 -10.39 9.89
CA GLY A 123 -17.38 -11.07 10.47
C GLY A 123 -18.73 -10.60 9.90
N VAL A 124 -18.92 -9.28 9.84
CA VAL A 124 -20.16 -8.64 9.36
C VAL A 124 -20.31 -8.81 7.85
N GLU A 125 -19.28 -8.48 7.08
CA GLU A 125 -19.28 -8.59 5.62
C GLU A 125 -19.51 -10.03 5.16
N ARG A 126 -18.94 -11.02 5.87
CA ARG A 126 -19.23 -12.43 5.57
C ARG A 126 -20.70 -12.76 5.84
N ALA A 127 -21.24 -12.34 6.97
CA ALA A 127 -22.61 -12.65 7.35
C ALA A 127 -23.63 -11.99 6.43
N TRP A 128 -23.31 -10.80 5.92
CA TRP A 128 -24.12 -10.05 4.98
C TRP A 128 -23.88 -10.46 3.52
N GLY A 129 -23.04 -11.46 3.27
CA GLY A 129 -22.75 -11.97 1.93
C GLY A 129 -22.01 -10.99 1.01
N ALA A 130 -21.33 -9.99 1.59
CA ALA A 130 -20.48 -9.05 0.85
C ALA A 130 -19.18 -9.72 0.38
N ILE A 131 -18.64 -10.65 1.17
CA ILE A 131 -17.43 -11.41 0.83
C ILE A 131 -17.67 -12.92 0.74
N PRO A 132 -16.93 -13.61 -0.15
CA PRO A 132 -17.11 -15.05 -0.37
C PRO A 132 -16.60 -15.89 0.81
N ARG A 133 -15.61 -15.40 1.56
CA ARG A 133 -14.92 -16.15 2.61
C ARG A 133 -14.40 -15.22 3.71
N ARG A 134 -14.08 -15.78 4.88
CA ARG A 134 -13.38 -15.04 5.95
C ARG A 134 -11.88 -15.07 5.73
N ALA A 135 -11.21 -13.96 6.00
CA ALA A 135 -9.75 -13.90 6.00
C ALA A 135 -9.16 -14.90 7.01
N SER A 136 -9.73 -14.96 8.22
CA SER A 136 -9.28 -15.87 9.28
C SER A 136 -9.28 -17.35 8.88
N GLY A 137 -10.24 -17.77 8.05
CA GLY A 137 -10.33 -19.14 7.53
C GLY A 137 -9.28 -19.49 6.46
N ARG A 138 -8.53 -18.50 5.96
CA ARG A 138 -7.42 -18.66 5.02
C ARG A 138 -6.06 -18.32 5.63
N ARG A 139 -6.03 -18.02 6.94
CA ARG A 139 -4.78 -17.84 7.67
C ARG A 139 -4.10 -19.20 7.79
N SER A 140 -2.81 -19.20 7.53
CA SER A 140 -1.93 -20.36 7.68
C SER A 140 -0.75 -20.02 8.56
N GLU A 141 -0.15 -21.04 9.17
CA GLU A 141 1.15 -20.87 9.81
C GLU A 141 2.21 -20.54 8.76
N THR A 142 3.20 -19.77 9.20
CA THR A 142 4.30 -19.34 8.35
C THR A 142 5.23 -20.53 8.11
N ALA A 143 5.11 -21.11 6.91
CA ALA A 143 5.88 -22.28 6.51
C ALA A 143 7.30 -21.88 6.05
N SER A 144 8.26 -22.79 6.25
CA SER A 144 9.59 -22.67 5.66
C SER A 144 9.59 -23.06 4.18
N GLY A 145 10.51 -22.49 3.40
CA GLY A 145 10.64 -22.79 1.97
C GLY A 145 9.58 -22.08 1.10
N LEU A 146 9.21 -20.86 1.48
CA LEU A 146 8.49 -19.96 0.58
C LEU A 146 9.45 -19.53 -0.54
N ARG A 147 8.95 -19.51 -1.78
CA ARG A 147 9.70 -19.02 -2.93
C ARG A 147 9.28 -17.58 -3.23
N PHE A 148 10.23 -16.66 -3.13
CA PHE A 148 10.10 -15.31 -3.63
C PHE A 148 10.60 -15.26 -5.08
N ASP A 149 9.77 -14.76 -5.97
CA ASP A 149 10.19 -14.56 -7.36
C ASP A 149 11.21 -13.40 -7.43
N ALA A 150 12.15 -13.47 -8.37
CA ALA A 150 13.11 -12.41 -8.58
C ALA A 150 12.48 -11.24 -9.36
N ASP A 151 12.81 -10.01 -9.01
CA ASP A 151 12.34 -8.80 -9.69
C ASP A 151 12.83 -8.70 -11.14
N THR A 152 13.92 -9.39 -11.43
CA THR A 152 14.61 -9.39 -12.73
C THR A 152 14.29 -10.62 -13.59
N ALA A 153 13.30 -11.43 -13.21
CA ALA A 153 13.00 -12.68 -13.90
C ALA A 153 11.52 -12.85 -14.21
N GLY A 154 11.26 -13.66 -15.23
CA GLY A 154 9.91 -14.10 -15.60
C GLY A 154 8.99 -12.97 -16.08
N ARG A 155 7.85 -13.40 -16.59
CA ARG A 155 6.76 -12.52 -17.02
C ARG A 155 5.79 -12.27 -15.86
N LEU A 156 5.25 -11.05 -15.76
CA LEU A 156 4.17 -10.72 -14.84
C LEU A 156 2.84 -11.34 -15.33
N THR A 157 2.24 -12.21 -14.53
CA THR A 157 0.96 -12.86 -14.83
C THR A 157 -0.22 -12.14 -14.20
N ALA A 158 -0.01 -11.49 -13.05
CA ALA A 158 -0.97 -10.62 -12.42
C ALA A 158 -0.30 -9.44 -11.71
N SER A 159 -1.02 -8.32 -11.64
CA SER A 159 -0.66 -7.14 -10.85
C SER A 159 -1.79 -6.78 -9.91
N VAL A 160 -1.45 -6.48 -8.66
CA VAL A 160 -2.36 -6.02 -7.61
C VAL A 160 -2.13 -4.53 -7.39
N TYR A 161 -3.21 -3.74 -7.46
CA TYR A 161 -3.24 -2.31 -7.22
C TYR A 161 -4.21 -1.97 -6.08
N SER A 162 -3.90 -0.95 -5.29
CA SER A 162 -4.82 -0.34 -4.33
C SER A 162 -5.17 1.07 -4.84
N LEU A 163 -6.41 1.27 -5.28
CA LEU A 163 -6.86 2.52 -5.90
C LEU A 163 -8.08 3.13 -5.18
N PRO A 164 -8.00 3.42 -3.87
CA PRO A 164 -9.07 4.06 -3.11
C PRO A 164 -9.44 5.46 -3.64
N SER A 165 -10.74 5.80 -3.59
CA SER A 165 -11.31 7.08 -4.03
C SER A 165 -10.78 8.30 -3.28
N PHE A 166 -10.33 8.11 -2.03
CA PHE A 166 -9.70 9.18 -1.26
C PHE A 166 -8.40 9.70 -1.90
N PHE A 167 -7.74 8.88 -2.71
CA PHE A 167 -6.49 9.25 -3.39
C PHE A 167 -6.67 9.49 -4.89
N PHE A 168 -7.59 8.76 -5.54
CA PHE A 168 -7.73 8.80 -6.99
C PHE A 168 -9.19 8.88 -7.42
N ASP A 169 -9.49 9.80 -8.33
CA ASP A 169 -10.77 9.80 -9.01
C ASP A 169 -10.87 8.66 -10.05
N LEU A 170 -12.10 8.40 -10.51
CA LEU A 170 -12.36 7.36 -11.50
C LEU A 170 -11.55 7.56 -12.78
N LYS A 171 -11.44 8.80 -13.26
CA LYS A 171 -10.75 9.12 -14.52
C LYS A 171 -9.27 8.76 -14.45
N THR A 172 -8.62 9.06 -13.33
CA THR A 172 -7.21 8.78 -13.08
C THR A 172 -6.98 7.28 -12.99
N ALA A 173 -7.79 6.58 -12.20
CA ALA A 173 -7.71 5.12 -12.06
C ALA A 173 -7.91 4.40 -13.41
N ASP A 174 -8.92 4.84 -14.18
CA ASP A 174 -9.27 4.28 -15.48
C ASP A 174 -8.18 4.48 -16.53
N ALA A 175 -7.64 5.71 -16.64
CA ALA A 175 -6.56 6.03 -17.57
C ALA A 175 -5.29 5.23 -17.26
N PHE A 176 -4.96 5.09 -15.97
CA PHE A 176 -3.84 4.28 -15.53
C PHE A 176 -4.00 2.80 -15.89
N LEU A 177 -5.13 2.18 -15.49
CA LEU A 177 -5.41 0.77 -15.75
C LEU A 177 -5.50 0.46 -17.25
N SER A 178 -6.07 1.37 -18.04
CA SER A 178 -6.11 1.25 -19.51
C SER A 178 -4.72 1.19 -20.12
N ALA A 179 -3.80 2.05 -19.66
CA ALA A 179 -2.43 2.07 -20.17
C ALA A 179 -1.65 0.80 -19.79
N VAL A 180 -1.83 0.31 -18.56
CA VAL A 180 -1.24 -0.97 -18.11
C VAL A 180 -1.79 -2.13 -18.94
N HIS A 181 -3.11 -2.19 -19.15
CA HIS A 181 -3.74 -3.22 -19.98
C HIS A 181 -3.25 -3.17 -21.42
N ALA A 182 -3.15 -1.98 -22.02
CA ALA A 182 -2.65 -1.83 -23.38
C ALA A 182 -1.22 -2.36 -23.57
N ALA A 183 -0.34 -2.15 -22.59
CA ALA A 183 1.02 -2.69 -22.61
C ALA A 183 1.06 -4.21 -22.35
N SER A 184 0.14 -4.73 -21.54
CA SER A 184 0.07 -6.15 -21.18
C SER A 184 -1.36 -6.72 -21.16
N PRO A 185 -1.98 -6.96 -22.33
CA PRO A 185 -3.42 -7.30 -22.42
C PRO A 185 -3.79 -8.63 -21.76
N GLU A 186 -2.84 -9.55 -21.68
CA GLU A 186 -3.01 -10.87 -21.10
C GLU A 186 -2.78 -10.89 -19.56
N ARG A 187 -2.36 -9.77 -18.96
CA ARG A 187 -2.09 -9.69 -17.52
C ARG A 187 -3.40 -9.49 -16.76
N THR A 188 -3.62 -10.28 -15.71
CA THR A 188 -4.77 -10.06 -14.82
C THR A 188 -4.50 -8.87 -13.92
N LEU A 189 -5.41 -7.89 -13.88
CA LEU A 189 -5.29 -6.71 -13.01
C LEU A 189 -6.26 -6.87 -11.83
N VAL A 190 -5.73 -7.07 -10.63
CA VAL A 190 -6.53 -7.15 -9.40
C VAL A 190 -6.51 -5.77 -8.74
N VAL A 191 -7.68 -5.18 -8.51
CA VAL A 191 -7.81 -3.80 -8.02
C VAL A 191 -8.62 -3.80 -6.74
N LEU A 192 -7.98 -3.44 -5.62
CA LEU A 192 -8.63 -3.14 -4.36
C LEU A 192 -9.07 -1.67 -4.39
N THR A 193 -10.35 -1.40 -4.27
CA THR A 193 -10.89 -0.03 -4.29
C THR A 193 -12.24 0.01 -3.58
N ASP A 194 -12.74 1.19 -3.21
CA ASP A 194 -14.06 1.33 -2.61
C ASP A 194 -15.18 1.33 -3.66
N SER A 195 -16.42 1.18 -3.18
CA SER A 195 -17.63 1.06 -3.98
C SER A 195 -17.80 2.18 -5.03
N THR A 196 -17.28 3.39 -4.78
CA THR A 196 -17.42 4.53 -5.71
C THR A 196 -16.63 4.31 -6.98
N VAL A 197 -15.33 4.03 -6.86
CA VAL A 197 -14.45 3.79 -8.01
C VAL A 197 -14.75 2.42 -8.62
N LEU A 198 -15.08 1.42 -7.79
CA LEU A 198 -15.49 0.09 -8.25
C LEU A 198 -16.67 0.16 -9.23
N ALA A 199 -17.74 0.86 -8.86
CA ALA A 199 -18.93 1.00 -9.71
C ALA A 199 -18.60 1.67 -11.06
N GLY A 200 -17.68 2.65 -11.06
CA GLY A 200 -17.22 3.30 -12.28
C GLY A 200 -16.35 2.42 -13.19
N LEU A 201 -15.52 1.54 -12.60
CA LEU A 201 -14.66 0.63 -13.36
C LEU A 201 -15.38 -0.66 -13.79
N ALA A 202 -16.47 -1.05 -13.13
CA ALA A 202 -17.19 -2.30 -13.40
C ALA A 202 -17.61 -2.49 -14.86
N PRO A 203 -18.11 -1.48 -15.60
CA PRO A 203 -18.41 -1.61 -17.03
C PRO A 203 -17.20 -1.99 -17.89
N ARG A 204 -15.99 -1.62 -17.46
CA ARG A 204 -14.73 -1.89 -18.17
C ARG A 204 -14.00 -3.13 -17.68
N ALA A 205 -14.52 -3.81 -16.65
CA ALA A 205 -13.82 -4.92 -16.02
C ALA A 205 -13.50 -6.07 -16.99
N LYS A 206 -14.42 -6.39 -17.91
CA LYS A 206 -14.19 -7.42 -18.92
C LYS A 206 -13.18 -6.98 -19.98
N GLU A 207 -13.29 -5.75 -20.46
CA GLU A 207 -12.41 -5.17 -21.48
C GLU A 207 -10.96 -5.14 -21.00
N LEU A 208 -10.72 -4.62 -19.80
CA LEU A 208 -9.39 -4.40 -19.24
C LEU A 208 -8.85 -5.60 -18.44
N SER A 209 -9.57 -6.74 -18.43
CA SER A 209 -9.23 -7.92 -17.62
C SER A 209 -9.07 -7.62 -16.12
N LEU A 210 -9.96 -6.78 -15.58
CA LEU A 210 -9.97 -6.39 -14.17
C LEU A 210 -10.63 -7.46 -13.29
N ARG A 211 -10.13 -7.54 -12.06
CA ARG A 211 -10.74 -8.24 -10.92
C ARG A 211 -10.88 -7.22 -9.81
N LEU A 212 -12.06 -6.60 -9.74
CA LEU A 212 -12.37 -5.53 -8.80
C LEU A 212 -12.78 -6.12 -7.45
N LEU A 213 -12.11 -5.68 -6.38
CA LEU A 213 -12.36 -6.11 -5.01
C LEU A 213 -12.79 -4.88 -4.20
N ASP A 214 -14.02 -4.91 -3.66
CA ASP A 214 -14.52 -3.80 -2.85
C ASP A 214 -13.87 -3.81 -1.46
N THR A 215 -13.28 -2.69 -1.07
CA THR A 215 -12.73 -2.48 0.28
C THR A 215 -13.71 -1.81 1.22
N TYR A 216 -14.90 -1.43 0.71
CA TYR A 216 -15.96 -0.75 1.45
C TYR A 216 -15.46 0.49 2.20
N GLY A 217 -14.59 1.27 1.55
CA GLY A 217 -14.06 2.54 2.06
C GLY A 217 -12.99 2.42 3.15
N ARG A 218 -12.44 1.21 3.38
CA ARG A 218 -11.34 1.05 4.33
C ARG A 218 -10.14 1.91 3.93
N PRO A 219 -9.48 2.60 4.89
CA PRO A 219 -8.47 3.63 4.62
C PRO A 219 -7.10 3.02 4.28
N TYR A 220 -7.07 2.09 3.33
CA TYR A 220 -5.82 1.51 2.83
C TYR A 220 -5.04 2.55 2.02
N SER A 221 -3.72 2.46 2.11
CA SER A 221 -2.83 3.27 1.29
C SER A 221 -2.81 2.80 -0.17
N PRO A 222 -2.30 3.62 -1.10
CA PRO A 222 -2.16 3.23 -2.50
C PRO A 222 -0.94 2.32 -2.75
N TRP A 223 -0.28 1.78 -1.71
CA TRP A 223 1.00 1.07 -1.83
C TRP A 223 0.91 -0.41 -1.41
N PRO A 224 0.29 -1.28 -2.22
CA PRO A 224 0.20 -2.70 -1.91
C PRO A 224 1.56 -3.42 -1.94
N ARG A 225 2.64 -2.77 -2.40
CA ARG A 225 4.00 -3.31 -2.39
C ARG A 225 4.48 -3.62 -0.98
N ASP A 226 4.35 -2.67 -0.07
CA ASP A 226 5.05 -2.68 1.21
C ASP A 226 4.46 -3.61 2.27
N PRO A 227 3.13 -3.69 2.45
CA PRO A 227 2.56 -4.43 3.57
C PRO A 227 2.60 -5.95 3.38
N PHE A 228 2.76 -6.45 2.15
CA PHE A 228 2.83 -7.89 1.90
C PHE A 228 3.63 -8.23 0.63
N SER A 229 4.09 -9.48 0.54
CA SER A 229 4.63 -10.07 -0.69
C SER A 229 3.71 -11.18 -1.19
N LEU A 230 3.59 -11.32 -2.51
CA LEU A 230 3.02 -12.51 -3.12
C LEU A 230 4.15 -13.53 -3.34
N VAL A 231 4.04 -14.69 -2.70
CA VAL A 231 5.07 -15.74 -2.73
C VAL A 231 4.44 -17.09 -3.07
N HIS A 232 5.26 -18.06 -3.47
CA HIS A 232 4.79 -19.42 -3.72
C HIS A 232 5.11 -20.34 -2.54
N ALA A 233 4.10 -21.08 -2.09
CA ALA A 233 4.28 -22.19 -1.18
C ALA A 233 4.88 -23.42 -1.90
N ARG A 234 5.34 -24.42 -1.13
CA ARG A 234 5.96 -25.64 -1.68
C ARG A 234 5.06 -26.42 -2.64
N ASN A 235 3.74 -26.34 -2.46
CA ASN A 235 2.75 -26.96 -3.34
C ASN A 235 2.46 -26.13 -4.62
N GLY A 236 3.18 -25.04 -4.85
CA GLY A 236 3.00 -24.11 -5.98
C GLY A 236 1.92 -23.05 -5.77
N GLY A 237 1.05 -23.19 -4.76
CA GLY A 237 -0.02 -22.25 -4.46
C GLY A 237 0.51 -20.89 -4.00
N VAL A 238 -0.23 -19.83 -4.33
CA VAL A 238 0.11 -18.47 -3.93
C VAL A 238 -0.18 -18.29 -2.44
N ARG A 239 0.75 -17.62 -1.75
CA ARG A 239 0.60 -17.17 -0.38
C ARG A 239 0.86 -15.68 -0.30
N VAL A 240 -0.02 -14.98 0.39
CA VAL A 240 0.17 -13.57 0.76
C VAL A 240 0.93 -13.53 2.08
N LEU A 241 2.19 -13.11 2.03
CA LEU A 241 3.04 -13.00 3.19
C LEU A 241 3.02 -11.56 3.71
N VAL A 242 2.34 -11.32 4.83
CA VAL A 242 2.15 -9.99 5.42
C VAL A 242 3.34 -9.64 6.30
N ARG A 243 3.86 -8.41 6.21
CA ARG A 243 4.93 -7.95 7.11
C ARG A 243 4.42 -7.84 8.56
N PRO A 244 5.23 -8.19 9.57
CA PRO A 244 4.79 -8.16 10.98
C PRO A 244 4.76 -6.75 11.59
N ASN A 245 5.54 -5.81 11.07
CA ASN A 245 5.64 -4.46 11.62
C ASN A 245 4.60 -3.52 11.01
N LEU A 246 3.90 -2.79 11.88
CA LEU A 246 3.00 -1.72 11.48
C LEU A 246 3.81 -0.50 11.06
N GLN A 247 3.22 0.29 10.17
CA GLN A 247 3.76 1.58 9.80
C GLN A 247 2.87 2.67 10.36
N ARG A 248 3.50 3.60 11.07
CA ARG A 248 2.80 4.68 11.76
C ARG A 248 1.96 5.49 10.78
N GLY A 249 0.68 5.69 11.10
CA GLY A 249 -0.29 6.40 10.25
C GLY A 249 -0.78 5.60 9.05
N ARG A 250 -0.33 4.35 8.87
CA ARG A 250 -0.76 3.40 7.84
C ARG A 250 -1.00 2.02 8.45
N GLU A 251 -1.46 1.97 9.70
CA GLU A 251 -1.63 0.72 10.45
C GLU A 251 -2.61 -0.23 9.76
N GLU A 252 -3.62 0.34 9.10
CA GLU A 252 -4.64 -0.42 8.37
C GLU A 252 -4.06 -1.23 7.21
N ASP A 253 -2.91 -0.83 6.64
CA ASP A 253 -2.25 -1.56 5.55
C ASP A 253 -1.84 -2.98 5.95
N ALA A 254 -1.70 -3.28 7.25
CA ALA A 254 -1.48 -4.65 7.72
C ALA A 254 -2.61 -5.61 7.30
N ASN A 255 -3.80 -5.08 7.01
CA ASN A 255 -4.96 -5.83 6.58
C ASN A 255 -5.12 -5.90 5.05
N LEU A 256 -4.30 -5.21 4.24
CA LEU A 256 -4.37 -5.27 2.77
C LEU A 256 -4.17 -6.70 2.22
N GLY A 257 -3.26 -7.47 2.81
CA GLY A 257 -3.03 -8.86 2.42
C GLY A 257 -4.22 -9.77 2.76
N PRO A 258 -4.70 -9.78 4.01
CA PRO A 258 -5.93 -10.47 4.41
C PRO A 258 -7.17 -10.05 3.59
N GLU A 259 -7.30 -8.76 3.28
CA GLU A 259 -8.33 -8.17 2.40
C GLU A 259 -8.29 -8.79 1.01
N LEU A 260 -7.11 -8.84 0.38
CA LEU A 260 -6.93 -9.49 -0.91
C LEU A 260 -7.45 -10.94 -0.84
N VAL A 261 -7.00 -11.73 0.14
CA VAL A 261 -7.37 -13.15 0.23
C VAL A 261 -8.87 -13.38 0.47
N ARG A 262 -9.51 -12.58 1.31
CA ARG A 262 -10.96 -12.76 1.61
C ARG A 262 -11.85 -12.37 0.43
N SER A 263 -11.40 -11.41 -0.39
CA SER A 263 -12.22 -10.81 -1.45
C SER A 263 -12.00 -11.46 -2.82
N LEU A 264 -10.98 -12.31 -3.01
CA LEU A 264 -10.71 -12.98 -4.28
C LEU A 264 -11.93 -13.79 -4.82
N PRO A 265 -12.31 -13.58 -6.11
CA PRO A 265 -13.26 -14.41 -6.82
C PRO A 265 -12.82 -15.89 -6.88
N GLU A 266 -13.78 -16.81 -6.91
CA GLU A 266 -13.50 -18.26 -6.78
C GLU A 266 -12.73 -18.86 -7.98
N ASP A 267 -12.89 -18.31 -9.18
CA ASP A 267 -12.07 -18.69 -10.34
C ASP A 267 -10.59 -18.34 -10.11
N LEU A 268 -10.32 -17.11 -9.65
CA LEU A 268 -8.97 -16.64 -9.41
C LEU A 268 -8.33 -17.29 -8.18
N ASP A 269 -9.08 -17.47 -7.08
CA ASP A 269 -8.61 -18.19 -5.89
C ASP A 269 -8.15 -19.61 -6.25
N ARG A 270 -8.92 -20.32 -7.07
CA ARG A 270 -8.54 -21.66 -7.55
C ARG A 270 -7.35 -21.63 -8.48
N ALA A 271 -7.31 -20.68 -9.44
CA ALA A 271 -6.18 -20.52 -10.35
C ALA A 271 -4.86 -20.24 -9.62
N TRP A 272 -4.93 -19.58 -8.47
CA TRP A 272 -3.78 -19.29 -7.61
C TRP A 272 -3.54 -20.37 -6.53
N GLY A 273 -4.19 -21.53 -6.63
CA GLY A 273 -3.95 -22.66 -5.75
C GLY A 273 -4.57 -22.54 -4.36
N LYS A 274 -5.75 -21.91 -4.27
CA LYS A 274 -6.49 -21.60 -3.02
C LYS A 274 -5.63 -20.76 -2.09
N VAL A 275 -5.61 -19.46 -2.35
CA VAL A 275 -4.71 -18.50 -1.71
C VAL A 275 -4.87 -18.56 -0.19
N THR A 276 -3.72 -18.52 0.47
CA THR A 276 -3.61 -18.43 1.93
C THR A 276 -2.82 -17.18 2.29
N TRP A 277 -2.88 -16.77 3.54
CA TRP A 277 -2.00 -15.73 4.05
C TRP A 277 -1.34 -16.14 5.37
N SER A 278 -0.21 -15.51 5.68
CA SER A 278 0.52 -15.67 6.94
C SER A 278 1.31 -14.41 7.23
N THR A 279 1.71 -14.20 8.49
CA THR A 279 2.60 -13.11 8.88
C THR A 279 4.06 -13.56 8.78
N ALA A 280 4.94 -12.78 8.17
CA ALA A 280 6.37 -13.11 8.12
C ALA A 280 6.99 -13.19 9.52
N PRO A 281 8.02 -14.04 9.71
CA PRO A 281 8.64 -14.22 11.01
C PRO A 281 9.59 -13.06 11.37
N VAL A 282 9.94 -12.22 10.39
CA VAL A 282 10.85 -11.08 10.53
C VAL A 282 10.28 -9.87 9.78
N PRO A 283 10.54 -8.64 10.26
CA PRO A 283 10.19 -7.42 9.53
C PRO A 283 10.83 -7.39 8.13
N PHE A 284 10.08 -6.89 7.16
CA PHE A 284 10.59 -6.55 5.83
C PHE A 284 9.78 -5.38 5.24
N HIS A 285 10.36 -4.73 4.24
CA HIS A 285 9.70 -3.68 3.46
C HIS A 285 10.08 -3.91 1.99
N ASN A 286 9.12 -4.26 1.13
CA ASN A 286 9.46 -4.65 -0.24
C ASN A 286 10.03 -3.49 -1.08
N GLY A 287 9.71 -2.23 -0.76
CA GLY A 287 10.39 -1.07 -1.34
C GLY A 287 11.89 -0.97 -0.99
N GLN A 288 12.34 -1.65 0.07
CA GLN A 288 13.72 -1.63 0.56
C GLN A 288 14.56 -2.83 0.06
N VAL A 289 13.99 -3.71 -0.76
CA VAL A 289 14.65 -4.94 -1.23
C VAL A 289 14.51 -5.10 -2.73
N MET A 290 15.63 -5.39 -3.40
CA MET A 290 15.69 -5.79 -4.80
C MET A 290 16.06 -7.25 -4.90
N LEU A 291 15.14 -8.08 -5.36
CA LEU A 291 15.34 -9.52 -5.48
C LEU A 291 15.93 -9.88 -6.85
N THR A 292 17.09 -10.51 -6.84
CA THR A 292 17.70 -11.18 -7.99
C THR A 292 17.64 -12.69 -7.77
N PRO A 293 17.88 -13.52 -8.81
CA PRO A 293 17.92 -14.97 -8.62
C PRO A 293 18.91 -15.42 -7.55
N ASP A 294 20.05 -14.72 -7.40
CA ASP A 294 21.15 -15.09 -6.52
C ASP A 294 21.18 -14.34 -5.18
N ALA A 295 20.56 -13.17 -5.07
CA ALA A 295 20.64 -12.37 -3.85
C ALA A 295 19.41 -11.48 -3.60
N ALA A 296 19.20 -11.14 -2.32
CA ALA A 296 18.38 -10.03 -1.89
C ALA A 296 19.28 -8.80 -1.65
N TRP A 297 19.17 -7.79 -2.51
CA TRP A 297 19.97 -6.57 -2.42
C TRP A 297 19.23 -5.51 -1.60
N ILE A 298 19.92 -4.92 -0.64
CA ILE A 298 19.35 -3.99 0.34
C ILE A 298 20.28 -2.82 0.63
N THR A 299 19.77 -1.80 1.29
CA THR A 299 20.56 -0.81 2.03
C THR A 299 20.73 -1.24 3.48
N LEU A 300 21.65 -0.61 4.22
CA LEU A 300 21.70 -0.75 5.69
C LEU A 300 20.41 -0.25 6.36
N HIS A 301 19.78 0.77 5.78
CA HIS A 301 18.53 1.36 6.28
C HIS A 301 17.36 0.37 6.26
N ALA A 302 17.33 -0.55 5.29
CA ALA A 302 16.34 -1.62 5.22
C ALA A 302 16.27 -2.49 6.49
N LEU A 303 17.38 -2.58 7.23
CA LEU A 303 17.50 -3.40 8.44
C LEU A 303 17.28 -2.60 9.73
N GLU A 304 17.17 -1.26 9.66
CA GLU A 304 17.16 -0.39 10.83
C GLU A 304 16.15 -0.82 11.90
N PRO A 305 14.86 -1.05 11.59
CA PRO A 305 13.90 -1.47 12.62
C PRO A 305 14.37 -2.71 13.39
N ARG A 306 15.02 -3.65 12.70
CA ARG A 306 15.52 -4.88 13.32
C ARG A 306 16.85 -4.67 14.05
N ILE A 307 17.75 -3.84 13.51
CA ILE A 307 19.01 -3.45 14.17
C ILE A 307 18.71 -2.78 15.51
N LEU A 308 17.79 -1.81 15.52
CA LEU A 308 17.38 -1.08 16.72
C LEU A 308 16.79 -2.03 17.77
N ALA A 309 15.93 -2.98 17.35
CA ALA A 309 15.39 -4.01 18.23
C ALA A 309 16.46 -4.94 18.81
N ILE A 310 17.47 -5.34 18.02
CA ILE A 310 18.60 -6.16 18.51
C ILE A 310 19.44 -5.38 19.54
N LEU A 311 19.61 -4.09 19.32
CA LEU A 311 20.42 -3.22 20.18
C LEU A 311 19.68 -2.73 21.44
N GLY A 312 18.35 -2.86 21.48
CA GLY A 312 17.50 -2.38 22.57
C GLY A 312 17.40 -0.86 22.64
N ILE A 313 17.41 -0.19 21.48
CA ILE A 313 17.34 1.28 21.33
C ILE A 313 16.23 1.65 20.35
N ASP A 314 15.79 2.91 20.38
CA ASP A 314 14.67 3.42 19.57
C ASP A 314 15.09 4.31 18.39
N ARG A 315 16.37 4.68 18.33
CA ARG A 315 16.95 5.52 17.26
C ARG A 315 18.37 5.12 16.90
N VAL A 316 18.78 5.40 15.67
CA VAL A 316 20.15 5.15 15.19
C VAL A 316 21.14 5.95 16.06
N PRO A 317 22.15 5.31 16.68
CA PRO A 317 23.03 5.96 17.64
C PRO A 317 24.19 6.68 16.92
N VAL A 318 23.88 7.73 16.16
CA VAL A 318 24.83 8.44 15.28
C VAL A 318 26.07 8.89 16.04
N GLU A 319 25.93 9.35 17.28
CA GLU A 319 27.04 9.80 18.12
C GLU A 319 28.02 8.66 18.43
N SER A 320 27.54 7.42 18.52
CA SER A 320 28.40 6.26 18.76
C SER A 320 29.32 5.93 17.59
N PHE A 321 28.99 6.40 16.38
CA PHE A 321 29.80 6.19 15.18
C PHE A 321 31.11 6.99 15.21
N ALA A 322 31.32 7.88 16.19
CA ALA A 322 32.61 8.52 16.45
C ALA A 322 33.67 7.53 16.99
N THR A 323 33.33 6.28 17.28
CA THR A 323 34.26 5.27 17.82
C THR A 323 34.23 3.98 17.02
N ALA A 324 35.37 3.28 16.94
CA ALA A 324 35.46 1.99 16.24
C ALA A 324 34.54 0.93 16.86
N ALA A 325 34.36 0.98 18.19
CA ALA A 325 33.47 0.09 18.94
C ALA A 325 31.99 0.36 18.64
N GLY A 326 31.57 1.62 18.55
CA GLY A 326 30.19 1.97 18.20
C GLY A 326 29.81 1.54 16.79
N ILE A 327 30.68 1.79 15.81
CA ILE A 327 30.49 1.28 14.44
C ILE A 327 30.44 -0.26 14.45
N GLY A 328 31.38 -0.92 15.13
CA GLY A 328 31.44 -2.38 15.21
C GLY A 328 30.17 -3.00 15.80
N ARG A 329 29.64 -2.42 16.88
CA ARG A 329 28.38 -2.87 17.53
C ARG A 329 27.19 -2.77 16.57
N TYR A 330 27.09 -1.66 15.83
CA TYR A 330 26.00 -1.46 14.87
C TYR A 330 26.08 -2.44 13.69
N LEU A 331 27.28 -2.65 13.14
CA LEU A 331 27.48 -3.61 12.04
C LEU A 331 27.24 -5.06 12.47
N ALA A 332 27.61 -5.44 13.69
CA ALA A 332 27.30 -6.79 14.20
C ALA A 332 25.78 -7.03 14.30
N ALA A 333 25.01 -6.03 14.72
CA ALA A 333 23.55 -6.10 14.71
C ALA A 333 22.98 -6.14 13.28
N ALA A 334 23.57 -5.40 12.34
CA ALA A 334 23.21 -5.44 10.93
C ALA A 334 23.47 -6.81 10.29
N ASP A 335 24.61 -7.43 10.57
CA ASP A 335 24.95 -8.77 10.05
C ASP A 335 23.94 -9.83 10.56
N ARG A 336 23.56 -9.76 11.84
CA ARG A 336 22.52 -10.64 12.42
C ARG A 336 21.15 -10.40 11.76
N ALA A 337 20.75 -9.15 11.55
CA ALA A 337 19.49 -8.82 10.89
C ALA A 337 19.50 -9.28 9.41
N ALA A 338 20.62 -9.15 8.71
CA ALA A 338 20.80 -9.63 7.34
C ALA A 338 20.70 -11.16 7.25
N GLU A 339 21.24 -11.90 8.23
CA GLU A 339 21.12 -13.37 8.29
C GLU A 339 19.66 -13.83 8.51
N GLU A 340 18.93 -13.15 9.40
CA GLU A 340 17.49 -13.36 9.61
C GLU A 340 16.70 -13.14 8.31
N LEU A 341 16.99 -12.06 7.59
CA LEU A 341 16.33 -11.73 6.32
C LEU A 341 16.74 -12.70 5.19
N SER A 342 18.00 -13.16 5.18
CA SER A 342 18.49 -14.15 4.22
C SER A 342 17.74 -15.48 4.33
N ARG A 343 17.46 -15.93 5.56
CA ARG A 343 16.63 -17.11 5.82
C ARG A 343 15.19 -16.95 5.33
N LEU A 344 14.61 -15.74 5.44
CA LEU A 344 13.28 -15.46 4.91
C LEU A 344 13.25 -15.60 3.39
N TYR A 345 14.17 -14.94 2.69
CA TYR A 345 14.18 -14.93 1.22
C TYR A 345 14.74 -16.22 0.60
N GLY A 346 15.41 -17.07 1.38
CA GLY A 346 16.12 -18.24 0.86
C GLY A 346 17.29 -17.88 -0.05
N ARG A 347 17.85 -16.67 0.11
CA ARG A 347 18.95 -16.12 -0.69
C ARG A 347 19.90 -15.31 0.20
N PRO A 348 21.20 -15.25 -0.13
CA PRO A 348 22.12 -14.32 0.51
C PRO A 348 21.61 -12.88 0.45
N VAL A 349 21.76 -12.16 1.55
CA VAL A 349 21.54 -10.70 1.60
C VAL A 349 22.84 -9.98 1.23
N ARG A 350 22.75 -9.00 0.33
CA ARG A 350 23.89 -8.17 -0.11
C ARG A 350 23.55 -6.70 0.02
N PHE A 351 24.54 -5.89 0.38
CA PHE A 351 24.38 -4.44 0.47
C PHE A 351 24.70 -3.79 -0.89
N VAL A 352 23.88 -2.84 -1.30
CA VAL A 352 24.12 -2.04 -2.52
C VAL A 352 25.21 -0.98 -2.34
N HIS A 353 25.80 -0.87 -1.14
CA HIS A 353 26.89 0.02 -0.78
C HIS A 353 27.90 -0.75 0.09
N PRO A 354 29.18 -0.32 0.20
CA PRO A 354 30.13 -0.98 1.08
C PRO A 354 29.75 -0.70 2.55
N LEU A 355 30.19 -1.60 3.43
CA LEU A 355 30.09 -1.41 4.88
C LEU A 355 31.47 -1.02 5.46
N PRO A 356 31.53 -0.17 6.50
CA PRO A 356 32.78 0.27 7.14
C PRO A 356 33.41 -0.81 8.03
N ARG A 357 33.73 -1.96 7.42
CA ARG A 357 34.37 -3.12 8.08
C ARG A 357 35.89 -2.97 8.18
N GLN A 358 36.50 -2.19 7.29
CA GLN A 358 37.95 -2.00 7.18
C GLN A 358 38.29 -0.50 7.13
N GLY A 359 39.57 -0.18 7.27
CA GLY A 359 40.09 1.19 7.29
C GLY A 359 40.29 1.73 8.71
N ASP A 360 40.94 2.89 8.80
CA ASP A 360 41.07 3.63 10.06
C ASP A 360 39.71 4.20 10.50
N LEU A 361 39.67 4.76 11.71
CA LEU A 361 38.43 5.31 12.27
C LEU A 361 37.87 6.46 11.42
N ALA A 362 38.72 7.34 10.89
CA ALA A 362 38.28 8.48 10.10
C ALA A 362 37.55 8.03 8.82
N ALA A 363 38.15 7.07 8.09
CA ALA A 363 37.54 6.50 6.89
C ALA A 363 36.23 5.78 7.19
N ARG A 364 36.15 5.04 8.31
CA ARG A 364 34.94 4.32 8.72
C ARG A 364 33.82 5.28 9.12
N THR A 365 34.12 6.35 9.86
CA THR A 365 33.17 7.39 10.24
C THR A 365 32.65 8.14 9.02
N GLU A 366 33.53 8.52 8.10
CA GLU A 366 33.13 9.19 6.85
C GLU A 366 32.24 8.28 5.99
N LEU A 367 32.54 6.99 5.90
CA LEU A 367 31.67 6.05 5.20
C LEU A 367 30.29 5.91 5.88
N MET A 368 30.21 5.85 7.22
CA MET A 368 28.92 5.87 7.92
C MET A 368 28.13 7.15 7.62
N ARG A 369 28.79 8.31 7.59
CA ARG A 369 28.17 9.59 7.23
C ARG A 369 27.60 9.57 5.81
N ARG A 370 28.38 9.06 4.83
CA ARG A 370 27.92 8.93 3.43
C ARG A 370 26.78 7.93 3.29
N ILE A 371 26.80 6.81 4.01
CA ILE A 371 25.66 5.88 4.07
C ILE A 371 24.41 6.59 4.58
N GLY A 372 24.55 7.40 5.64
CA GLY A 372 23.46 8.19 6.21
C GLY A 372 22.72 9.10 5.23
N GLY A 373 23.35 9.50 4.11
CA GLY A 373 22.68 10.26 3.04
C GLY A 373 21.57 9.50 2.31
N GLY A 374 21.50 8.18 2.46
CA GLY A 374 20.41 7.34 1.95
C GLY A 374 19.26 7.12 2.92
N ALA A 375 19.33 7.65 4.14
CA ALA A 375 18.29 7.46 5.15
C ALA A 375 16.98 8.12 4.70
N GLY A 376 15.84 7.44 4.94
CA GLY A 376 14.51 7.94 4.58
C GLY A 376 14.06 7.63 3.16
N TYR A 377 14.90 7.03 2.32
CA TYR A 377 14.54 6.63 0.95
C TYR A 377 14.37 5.11 0.83
N ASP A 378 13.30 4.69 0.15
CA ASP A 378 13.16 3.31 -0.28
C ASP A 378 14.14 3.00 -1.41
N LEU A 379 14.77 1.81 -1.34
CA LEU A 379 15.74 1.37 -2.33
C LEU A 379 15.16 1.40 -3.74
N ASP A 380 13.88 1.07 -3.91
CA ASP A 380 13.19 1.12 -5.20
C ASP A 380 12.95 2.51 -5.76
N SER A 381 13.11 3.55 -4.96
CA SER A 381 13.06 4.94 -5.42
C SER A 381 14.39 5.42 -5.99
N ILE A 382 15.48 4.67 -5.77
CA ILE A 382 16.84 5.11 -6.12
C ILE A 382 17.68 4.07 -6.86
N VAL A 383 17.28 2.80 -6.88
CA VAL A 383 17.97 1.72 -7.60
C VAL A 383 16.96 0.84 -8.32
N THR A 384 17.28 0.48 -9.56
CA THR A 384 16.57 -0.56 -10.32
C THR A 384 17.58 -1.60 -10.78
N LEU A 385 17.42 -2.84 -10.33
CA LEU A 385 18.20 -3.95 -10.86
C LEU A 385 17.52 -4.51 -12.12
N LEU A 386 18.32 -4.83 -13.13
CA LEU A 386 17.88 -5.34 -14.43
C LEU A 386 18.51 -6.73 -14.70
N PRO A 387 17.91 -7.56 -15.56
CA PRO A 387 18.47 -8.84 -15.96
C PRO A 387 19.90 -8.72 -16.51
N GLY A 388 20.72 -9.75 -16.26
CA GLY A 388 22.06 -9.85 -16.83
C GLY A 388 23.11 -8.96 -16.17
N GLY A 389 23.00 -8.71 -14.85
CA GLY A 389 24.00 -7.95 -14.10
C GLY A 389 24.02 -6.47 -14.49
N LYS A 390 22.85 -5.85 -14.62
CA LYS A 390 22.71 -4.45 -15.02
C LYS A 390 21.97 -3.69 -13.94
N ALA A 391 22.30 -2.42 -13.74
CA ALA A 391 21.64 -1.59 -12.75
C ALA A 391 21.48 -0.15 -13.23
N LEU A 392 20.40 0.47 -12.77
CA LEU A 392 20.16 1.90 -12.87
C LEU A 392 20.20 2.47 -11.46
N VAL A 393 20.94 3.56 -11.26
CA VAL A 393 21.06 4.25 -9.98
C VAL A 393 20.66 5.71 -10.19
N ALA A 394 19.83 6.25 -9.31
CA ALA A 394 19.47 7.65 -9.31
C ALA A 394 20.73 8.55 -9.23
N ASP A 395 20.60 9.78 -9.74
CA ASP A 395 21.70 10.73 -9.86
C ASP A 395 21.19 12.17 -9.74
N ALA A 396 21.52 12.81 -8.63
CA ALA A 396 21.15 14.19 -8.33
C ALA A 396 21.81 15.19 -9.30
N ALA A 397 23.03 14.92 -9.76
CA ALA A 397 23.71 15.78 -10.73
C ALA A 397 23.07 15.67 -12.12
N ALA A 398 22.62 14.47 -12.51
CA ALA A 398 21.81 14.28 -13.71
C ALA A 398 20.46 15.02 -13.60
N GLY A 399 19.82 14.99 -12.42
CA GLY A 399 18.62 15.77 -12.12
C GLY A 399 18.83 17.28 -12.30
N ARG A 400 19.90 17.85 -11.70
CA ARG A 400 20.27 19.26 -11.90
C ARG A 400 20.50 19.61 -13.36
N SER A 401 21.21 18.74 -14.08
CA SER A 401 21.50 18.91 -15.51
C SER A 401 20.24 18.88 -16.36
N LEU A 402 19.25 18.05 -16.00
CA LEU A 402 17.94 18.01 -16.64
C LEU A 402 17.22 19.34 -16.43
N LEU A 403 17.07 19.81 -15.17
CA LEU A 403 16.40 21.09 -14.87
C LEU A 403 17.01 22.29 -15.60
N ALA A 404 18.35 22.31 -15.74
CA ALA A 404 19.05 23.39 -16.43
C ALA A 404 18.70 23.50 -17.92
N LYS A 405 18.22 22.41 -18.54
CA LYS A 405 17.93 22.27 -19.98
C LYS A 405 16.44 22.11 -20.28
N LEU A 406 15.57 22.14 -19.27
CA LEU A 406 14.15 21.90 -19.46
C LEU A 406 13.52 22.96 -20.37
N PRO A 407 12.81 22.54 -21.45
CA PRO A 407 12.00 23.45 -22.26
C PRO A 407 10.88 24.10 -21.43
N ALA A 408 10.44 25.29 -21.85
CA ALA A 408 9.32 25.99 -21.19
C ALA A 408 8.03 25.15 -21.14
N ALA A 409 7.77 24.36 -22.19
CA ALA A 409 6.60 23.47 -22.24
C ALA A 409 6.64 22.37 -21.15
N ASP A 410 7.83 21.85 -20.83
CA ASP A 410 7.99 20.83 -19.79
C ASP A 410 7.77 21.40 -18.39
N TRP A 411 8.24 22.63 -18.13
CA TRP A 411 7.94 23.36 -16.90
C TRP A 411 6.44 23.52 -16.69
N ASP A 412 5.73 23.88 -17.74
CA ASP A 412 4.29 24.07 -17.74
C ASP A 412 3.51 22.77 -17.48
N ILE A 413 3.95 21.65 -18.09
CA ILE A 413 3.37 20.32 -17.87
C ILE A 413 3.61 19.90 -16.41
N LEU A 414 4.84 20.01 -15.92
CA LEU A 414 5.20 19.67 -14.55
C LEU A 414 4.36 20.47 -13.55
N ARG A 415 4.27 21.79 -13.76
CA ARG A 415 3.49 22.68 -12.90
C ARG A 415 2.02 22.29 -12.84
N ARG A 416 1.36 22.11 -13.98
CA ARG A 416 -0.06 21.74 -14.03
C ARG A 416 -0.30 20.33 -13.50
N GLY A 417 0.61 19.41 -13.79
CA GLY A 417 0.50 18.00 -13.42
C GLY A 417 0.51 17.76 -11.92
N TYR A 418 1.39 18.46 -11.20
CA TYR A 418 1.52 18.33 -9.74
C TYR A 418 0.83 19.46 -8.97
N GLY A 419 0.24 20.46 -9.66
CA GLY A 419 -0.33 21.64 -9.01
C GLY A 419 0.72 22.47 -8.28
N LEU A 420 1.85 22.76 -8.95
CA LEU A 420 2.94 23.55 -8.38
C LEU A 420 2.69 25.06 -8.52
N GLU A 421 3.12 25.82 -7.52
CA GLU A 421 3.10 27.28 -7.48
C GLU A 421 4.40 27.82 -6.82
N PRO A 422 4.93 28.98 -7.27
CA PRO A 422 4.44 29.84 -8.36
C PRO A 422 4.72 29.27 -9.76
N ALA A 423 4.37 29.99 -10.82
CA ALA A 423 4.67 29.63 -12.22
C ALA A 423 5.95 30.30 -12.77
N GLY A 424 6.37 29.89 -13.98
CA GLY A 424 7.45 30.52 -14.75
C GLY A 424 8.83 30.44 -14.08
N ASP A 425 9.64 31.49 -14.22
CA ASP A 425 11.02 31.55 -13.71
C ASP A 425 11.12 31.39 -12.19
N ALA A 426 10.09 31.81 -11.46
CA ALA A 426 10.03 31.65 -10.01
C ALA A 426 9.96 30.16 -9.62
N LEU A 427 9.18 29.35 -10.34
CA LEU A 427 9.15 27.89 -10.16
C LEU A 427 10.51 27.27 -10.45
N ALA A 428 11.09 27.64 -11.60
CA ALA A 428 12.37 27.10 -12.05
C ALA A 428 13.49 27.43 -11.05
N SER A 429 13.51 28.65 -10.52
CA SER A 429 14.47 29.09 -9.50
C SER A 429 14.29 28.32 -8.19
N ALA A 430 13.05 28.16 -7.71
CA ALA A 430 12.77 27.43 -6.48
C ALA A 430 13.16 25.95 -6.59
N LEU A 431 12.83 25.29 -7.70
CA LEU A 431 13.20 23.88 -7.92
C LEU A 431 14.72 23.69 -8.08
N ARG A 432 15.43 24.60 -8.76
CA ARG A 432 16.90 24.56 -8.83
C ARG A 432 17.54 24.73 -7.45
N THR A 433 17.03 25.67 -6.65
CA THR A 433 17.49 25.90 -5.28
C THR A 433 17.30 24.64 -4.42
N ALA A 434 16.16 23.96 -4.57
CA ALA A 434 15.89 22.71 -3.87
C ALA A 434 16.87 21.57 -4.21
N GLN A 435 17.50 21.58 -5.40
CA GLN A 435 18.50 20.56 -5.77
C GLN A 435 19.90 20.82 -5.19
N GLY A 436 20.10 21.93 -4.49
CA GLY A 436 21.37 22.32 -3.88
C GLY A 436 21.35 22.30 -2.35
N THR A 437 20.34 21.68 -1.72
CA THR A 437 20.26 21.57 -0.26
C THR A 437 21.29 20.56 0.27
N PRO A 438 21.72 20.68 1.53
CA PRO A 438 22.62 19.70 2.15
C PRO A 438 22.09 18.27 2.12
N GLU A 439 20.76 18.09 2.19
CA GLU A 439 20.12 16.77 2.08
C GLU A 439 20.31 16.16 0.69
N VAL A 440 20.07 16.92 -0.38
CA VAL A 440 20.24 16.44 -1.77
C VAL A 440 21.72 16.15 -2.06
N GLU A 441 22.64 16.96 -1.53
CA GLU A 441 24.09 16.67 -1.65
C GLU A 441 24.48 15.40 -0.88
N ALA A 442 23.94 15.17 0.31
CA ALA A 442 24.15 13.94 1.07
C ALA A 442 23.61 12.72 0.32
N LEU A 443 22.40 12.82 -0.25
CA LEU A 443 21.82 11.79 -1.11
C LEU A 443 22.70 11.53 -2.34
N GLY A 444 23.20 12.57 -3.02
CA GLY A 444 24.13 12.44 -4.14
C GLY A 444 25.38 11.64 -3.77
N GLY A 445 26.01 11.97 -2.64
CA GLY A 445 27.17 11.25 -2.13
C GLY A 445 26.91 9.78 -1.79
N PHE A 446 25.69 9.45 -1.35
CA PHE A 446 25.21 8.08 -1.16
C PHE A 446 24.98 7.35 -2.49
N LEU A 447 24.33 7.99 -3.46
CA LEU A 447 24.07 7.41 -4.78
C LEU A 447 25.35 7.10 -5.55
N ASP A 448 26.40 7.91 -5.37
CA ASP A 448 27.73 7.62 -5.90
C ASP A 448 28.37 6.39 -5.27
N LEU A 449 28.21 6.24 -3.95
CA LEU A 449 28.68 5.07 -3.21
C LEU A 449 27.99 3.80 -3.74
N VAL A 450 26.68 3.87 -3.97
CA VAL A 450 25.88 2.75 -4.49
C VAL A 450 26.33 2.34 -5.89
N ALA A 451 26.44 3.30 -6.81
CA ALA A 451 26.87 3.00 -8.17
C ALA A 451 28.29 2.41 -8.23
N GLN A 452 29.21 2.93 -7.43
CA GLN A 452 30.57 2.38 -7.33
C GLN A 452 30.56 0.94 -6.82
N GLN A 453 29.77 0.64 -5.79
CA GLN A 453 29.67 -0.72 -5.24
C GLN A 453 29.07 -1.71 -6.24
N LEU A 454 27.98 -1.33 -6.92
CA LEU A 454 27.33 -2.21 -7.90
C LEU A 454 28.27 -2.46 -9.10
N ALA A 455 28.97 -1.42 -9.58
CA ALA A 455 29.97 -1.57 -10.65
C ALA A 455 31.15 -2.45 -10.22
N GLY A 456 31.68 -2.23 -9.00
CA GLY A 456 32.74 -3.07 -8.42
C GLY A 456 32.31 -4.52 -8.19
N SER A 457 31.00 -4.77 -8.08
CA SER A 457 30.41 -6.12 -8.01
C SER A 457 30.19 -6.76 -9.39
N GLY A 458 30.67 -6.11 -10.47
CA GLY A 458 30.59 -6.62 -11.84
C GLY A 458 29.34 -6.22 -12.62
N MET A 459 28.51 -5.30 -12.10
CA MET A 459 27.32 -4.85 -12.81
C MET A 459 27.63 -3.72 -13.80
N THR A 460 26.94 -3.70 -14.94
CA THR A 460 26.90 -2.52 -15.81
C THR A 460 25.93 -1.51 -15.22
N VAL A 461 26.45 -0.37 -14.73
CA VAL A 461 25.67 0.67 -14.06
C VAL A 461 25.42 1.86 -14.99
N ARG A 462 24.18 2.35 -15.04
CA ARG A 462 23.80 3.63 -15.65
C ARG A 462 23.12 4.53 -14.62
N ARG A 463 23.09 5.83 -14.92
CA ARG A 463 22.51 6.85 -14.06
C ARG A 463 21.15 7.31 -14.59
N LEU A 464 20.21 7.57 -13.68
CA LEU A 464 18.92 8.18 -13.98
C LEU A 464 18.80 9.51 -13.24
N PRO A 465 18.20 10.56 -13.84
CA PRO A 465 17.93 11.78 -13.12
C PRO A 465 17.00 11.53 -11.92
N VAL A 466 17.26 12.19 -10.80
CA VAL A 466 16.33 12.29 -9.66
C VAL A 466 16.17 13.75 -9.28
N LEU A 467 14.93 14.15 -8.98
CA LEU A 467 14.59 15.51 -8.58
C LEU A 467 13.89 15.50 -7.23
N THR A 468 14.30 16.40 -6.34
CA THR A 468 13.59 16.66 -5.07
C THR A 468 12.64 17.83 -5.25
N VAL A 469 11.35 17.62 -5.01
CA VAL A 469 10.32 18.65 -5.13
C VAL A 469 9.82 19.01 -3.73
N PRO A 470 10.03 20.26 -3.26
CA PRO A 470 9.51 20.69 -1.96
C PRO A 470 7.99 20.68 -1.94
N VAL A 471 7.40 20.15 -0.86
CA VAL A 471 5.94 20.22 -0.59
C VAL A 471 5.47 21.67 -0.49
N ALA A 472 6.36 22.58 -0.10
CA ALA A 472 6.10 24.02 -0.10
C ALA A 472 5.76 24.59 -1.49
N LEU A 473 6.06 23.88 -2.58
CA LEU A 473 5.66 24.30 -3.93
C LEU A 473 4.28 23.78 -4.32
N LEU A 474 3.64 22.89 -3.56
CA LEU A 474 2.30 22.40 -3.89
C LEU A 474 1.25 23.45 -3.50
N ALA A 475 0.27 23.63 -4.38
CA ALA A 475 -0.93 24.43 -4.12
C ALA A 475 -1.81 23.79 -3.04
N ASP A 476 -1.94 22.46 -3.05
CA ASP A 476 -2.61 21.68 -2.01
C ASP A 476 -1.59 20.87 -1.20
N ARG A 477 -1.52 21.17 0.10
CA ARG A 477 -0.62 20.50 1.06
C ARG A 477 -1.39 19.64 2.06
N SER A 478 -2.69 19.47 1.88
CA SER A 478 -3.56 18.76 2.81
C SER A 478 -3.09 17.31 3.01
N GLY A 479 -3.01 16.90 4.28
CA GLY A 479 -2.61 15.54 4.66
C GLY A 479 -1.14 15.18 4.40
N LEU A 480 -0.27 16.14 4.11
CA LEU A 480 1.17 15.92 3.93
C LEU A 480 1.94 16.24 5.21
N SER A 481 2.85 15.35 5.62
CA SER A 481 3.69 15.51 6.81
C SER A 481 5.20 15.50 6.54
N HIS A 482 5.60 15.39 5.27
CA HIS A 482 7.00 15.38 4.84
C HIS A 482 7.35 16.69 4.12
N GLU A 483 8.64 17.01 4.01
CA GLU A 483 9.11 18.30 3.49
C GLU A 483 9.24 18.32 1.95
N SER A 484 9.50 17.16 1.34
CA SER A 484 9.68 17.00 -0.09
C SER A 484 9.29 15.60 -0.58
N PHE A 485 9.10 15.49 -1.89
CA PHE A 485 8.92 14.22 -2.58
C PHE A 485 9.84 14.09 -3.79
N LEU A 486 10.05 12.85 -4.25
CA LEU A 486 10.95 12.57 -5.38
C LEU A 486 10.21 12.42 -6.71
N LEU A 487 10.80 12.96 -7.76
CA LEU A 487 10.56 12.52 -9.14
C LEU A 487 11.74 11.65 -9.55
N THR A 488 11.49 10.36 -9.79
CA THR A 488 12.54 9.36 -10.02
C THR A 488 12.07 8.25 -10.95
N TRP A 489 12.84 7.94 -11.99
CA TRP A 489 12.51 6.87 -12.91
C TRP A 489 13.02 5.49 -12.46
N ASN A 490 13.60 5.41 -11.25
CA ASN A 490 14.04 4.14 -10.66
C ASN A 490 12.89 3.29 -10.12
N ASN A 491 11.75 3.90 -9.81
CA ASN A 491 10.58 3.22 -9.24
C ASN A 491 9.82 2.44 -10.32
N ALA A 492 10.51 1.47 -10.92
CA ALA A 492 10.09 0.69 -12.07
C ALA A 492 10.05 -0.80 -11.74
N VAL A 493 9.17 -1.52 -12.44
CA VAL A 493 9.00 -2.97 -12.33
C VAL A 493 9.52 -3.61 -13.60
N VAL A 494 10.34 -4.63 -13.46
CA VAL A 494 10.99 -5.29 -14.60
C VAL A 494 10.35 -6.65 -14.86
N GLU A 495 10.23 -7.03 -16.12
CA GLU A 495 9.84 -8.37 -16.54
C GLU A 495 10.63 -8.86 -17.75
N VAL A 496 10.69 -10.17 -17.92
CA VAL A 496 11.27 -10.83 -19.09
C VAL A 496 10.16 -11.59 -19.81
N ARG A 497 9.82 -11.14 -21.03
CA ARG A 497 8.79 -11.75 -21.88
C ARG A 497 9.41 -12.18 -23.20
N LYS A 498 9.30 -13.46 -23.55
CA LYS A 498 9.86 -14.02 -24.80
C LYS A 498 11.35 -13.69 -24.98
N GLY A 499 12.12 -13.76 -23.89
CA GLY A 499 13.55 -13.46 -23.89
C GLY A 499 13.92 -11.97 -23.94
N GLN A 500 12.95 -11.06 -24.01
CA GLN A 500 13.17 -9.62 -24.01
C GLN A 500 12.85 -9.01 -22.65
N ALA A 501 13.77 -8.18 -22.15
CA ALA A 501 13.57 -7.43 -20.92
C ALA A 501 12.75 -6.17 -21.18
N ARG A 502 11.74 -5.94 -20.36
CA ARG A 502 10.89 -4.75 -20.35
C ARG A 502 10.81 -4.21 -18.93
N ALA A 503 10.57 -2.92 -18.81
CA ALA A 503 10.31 -2.26 -17.55
C ALA A 503 9.05 -1.40 -17.66
N GLU A 504 8.37 -1.24 -16.55
CA GLU A 504 7.15 -0.45 -16.40
C GLU A 504 7.37 0.61 -15.32
N GLY A 505 6.99 1.85 -15.59
CA GLY A 505 7.11 2.97 -14.66
C GLY A 505 6.04 4.03 -14.89
N PHE A 506 6.05 5.09 -14.08
CA PHE A 506 5.24 6.27 -14.33
C PHE A 506 5.96 7.24 -15.27
N SER A 507 5.20 7.85 -16.18
CA SER A 507 5.58 9.14 -16.75
C SER A 507 5.50 10.17 -15.63
N TYR A 508 6.60 10.84 -15.32
CA TYR A 508 6.66 11.80 -14.21
C TYR A 508 6.15 13.19 -14.62
N LEU A 509 5.38 13.29 -15.71
CA LEU A 509 4.90 14.54 -16.32
C LEU A 509 6.05 15.51 -16.62
N LEU A 510 7.18 14.93 -17.04
CA LEU A 510 8.38 15.66 -17.44
C LEU A 510 8.95 15.00 -18.70
N PRO A 511 8.44 15.34 -19.90
CA PRO A 511 8.79 14.65 -21.15
C PRO A 511 10.29 14.48 -21.40
N SER A 512 11.10 15.50 -21.12
CA SER A 512 12.56 15.42 -21.25
C SER A 512 13.18 14.40 -20.29
N GLY A 513 12.65 14.30 -19.06
CA GLY A 513 13.08 13.30 -18.09
C GLY A 513 12.63 11.88 -18.46
N ASP A 514 11.39 11.74 -18.93
CA ASP A 514 10.83 10.50 -19.45
C ASP A 514 11.66 9.96 -20.62
N GLN A 515 12.10 10.83 -21.54
CA GLN A 515 12.97 10.46 -22.64
C GLN A 515 14.36 10.03 -22.15
N ALA A 516 14.98 10.81 -21.24
CA ALA A 516 16.27 10.45 -20.67
C ALA A 516 16.24 9.08 -19.97
N ALA A 517 15.13 8.76 -19.28
CA ALA A 517 14.93 7.44 -18.69
C ALA A 517 14.82 6.35 -19.77
N ARG A 518 14.00 6.55 -20.81
CA ARG A 518 13.89 5.59 -21.93
C ARG A 518 15.25 5.31 -22.56
N ASP A 519 16.06 6.34 -22.78
CA ASP A 519 17.39 6.21 -23.37
C ASP A 519 18.34 5.40 -22.45
N ALA A 520 18.31 5.65 -21.14
CA ALA A 520 19.12 4.93 -20.17
C ALA A 520 18.74 3.44 -20.06
N PHE A 521 17.44 3.12 -20.06
CA PHE A 521 16.96 1.74 -20.09
C PHE A 521 17.31 1.06 -21.43
N ALA A 522 17.10 1.74 -22.55
CA ALA A 522 17.41 1.23 -23.88
C ALA A 522 18.92 0.95 -24.07
N ALA A 523 19.78 1.79 -23.51
CA ALA A 523 21.23 1.58 -23.49
C ALA A 523 21.66 0.32 -22.71
N LEU A 524 20.78 -0.21 -21.85
CA LEU A 524 20.94 -1.48 -21.15
C LEU A 524 20.15 -2.63 -21.80
N GLY A 525 19.55 -2.40 -22.97
CA GLY A 525 18.78 -3.40 -23.71
C GLY A 525 17.42 -3.71 -23.08
N VAL A 526 16.84 -2.75 -22.35
CA VAL A 526 15.52 -2.88 -21.72
C VAL A 526 14.57 -1.84 -22.32
N HIS A 527 13.39 -2.27 -22.75
CA HIS A 527 12.35 -1.35 -23.18
C HIS A 527 11.58 -0.82 -21.97
N LEU A 528 11.45 0.50 -21.83
CA LEU A 528 10.70 1.13 -20.74
C LEU A 528 9.32 1.58 -21.24
N ASP A 529 8.25 1.06 -20.66
CA ASP A 529 6.89 1.55 -20.80
C ASP A 529 6.59 2.55 -19.66
N LEU A 530 6.18 3.77 -20.01
CA LEU A 530 5.80 4.80 -19.03
C LEU A 530 4.30 5.04 -19.12
N PHE A 531 3.62 4.90 -17.98
CA PHE A 531 2.17 5.02 -17.85
C PHE A 531 1.76 6.37 -17.24
N PRO A 532 0.50 6.81 -17.43
CA PRO A 532 -0.04 7.95 -16.70
C PRO A 532 0.23 7.81 -15.20
N PRO A 533 0.75 8.86 -14.53
CA PRO A 533 1.12 8.77 -13.13
C PRO A 533 -0.09 8.79 -12.21
N LEU A 534 0.04 8.07 -11.10
CA LEU A 534 -0.79 8.29 -9.92
C LEU A 534 -0.17 9.44 -9.10
N VAL A 535 -0.44 10.69 -9.51
CA VAL A 535 0.21 11.90 -8.96
C VAL A 535 0.17 11.95 -7.43
N ARG A 536 -0.98 11.65 -6.81
CA ARG A 536 -1.10 11.66 -5.35
C ARG A 536 -0.21 10.62 -4.68
N SER A 537 0.02 9.46 -5.31
CA SER A 537 0.98 8.45 -4.82
C SER A 537 2.40 9.00 -4.84
N ILE A 538 2.80 9.68 -5.92
CA ILE A 538 4.14 10.28 -6.07
C ILE A 538 4.37 11.39 -5.03
N VAL A 539 3.40 12.30 -4.88
CA VAL A 539 3.46 13.37 -3.87
C VAL A 539 3.59 12.82 -2.46
N LEU A 540 3.09 11.61 -2.21
CA LEU A 540 3.20 10.93 -0.93
C LEU A 540 4.46 10.05 -0.80
N ASN A 541 5.50 10.30 -1.62
CA ASN A 541 6.75 9.53 -1.69
C ASN A 541 6.61 8.09 -2.19
N GLY A 542 5.64 7.82 -3.05
CA GLY A 542 5.52 6.58 -3.79
C GLY A 542 6.03 6.66 -5.23
N GLY A 543 5.92 5.54 -5.94
CA GLY A 543 6.07 5.47 -7.39
C GLY A 543 5.34 4.25 -7.96
N TYR A 544 5.62 3.88 -9.21
CA TYR A 544 4.91 2.79 -9.90
C TYR A 544 5.11 1.43 -9.20
N ARG A 545 6.35 1.13 -8.82
CA ARG A 545 6.71 -0.09 -8.08
C ARG A 545 6.11 -0.11 -6.67
N CYS A 546 6.00 1.02 -5.97
CA CYS A 546 5.31 1.09 -4.68
C CYS A 546 3.81 0.86 -4.84
N ALA A 547 3.21 1.41 -5.90
CA ALA A 547 1.78 1.34 -6.18
C ALA A 547 1.31 -0.04 -6.68
N SER A 548 2.20 -1.03 -6.76
CA SER A 548 1.90 -2.32 -7.37
C SER A 548 2.56 -3.50 -6.65
N ASN A 549 1.92 -4.66 -6.72
CA ASN A 549 2.48 -5.95 -6.29
C ASN A 549 2.20 -7.00 -7.36
N HIS A 550 3.06 -7.99 -7.57
CA HIS A 550 2.97 -8.84 -8.76
C HIS A 550 3.14 -10.32 -8.47
N LEU A 551 2.46 -11.12 -9.29
CA LEU A 551 2.77 -12.54 -9.46
C LEU A 551 3.53 -12.74 -10.77
N ARG A 552 4.53 -13.61 -10.71
CA ARG A 552 5.35 -13.97 -11.87
C ARG A 552 5.06 -15.40 -12.29
N SER A 553 5.22 -15.66 -13.58
CA SER A 553 5.28 -17.03 -14.08
C SER A 553 6.54 -17.72 -13.53
N PRO A 554 6.48 -19.01 -13.17
CA PRO A 554 7.68 -19.77 -12.87
C PRO A 554 8.63 -19.69 -14.08
N SER A 555 9.88 -19.29 -13.83
CA SER A 555 10.94 -19.23 -14.84
C SER A 555 11.38 -20.62 -15.29
#